data_AF-A0A1R1XQ50-F1
#
_entry.id   AF-A0A1R1XQ50-F1
#
_cell.length_a   1.000
_cell.length_b   1.000
_cell.length_c   1.000
_cell.angle_alpha   90.00
_cell.angle_beta   90.00
_cell.angle_gamma   90.00
#
_symmetry.space_group_name_H-M   'P 1'
#
loop_
_entity.id
_entity.type
_entity.pdbx_description
1 polymer ?
#
loop_
_entity_poly.entity_id
_entity_poly.type
_entity_poly.pdbx_seq_one_letter_code
_entity_poly.pdbx_strand_id
1 'polypeptide(L)'
;MPSLLTCLVGKKLCKDPSENHWALRDLSASLIKTVCTDYGMSYHTLLQRLARTFLRTLLDPSKPSESHYGAIRGLFSLGNQVVRVLVLPNISTYSSFAEAEMVSNNPISSQSAKKCLDTLSESLAVYAKSLLSSNVSDSNHDSASSPSESSEERSKLNSVLGSYISEEILKTPESALWARFLYK
;
A
#
# COMPACT_ATOMS: atom_id res chain seq x y z
N MET A 1 -21.33 1.95 6.80
CA MET A 1 -19.91 1.54 6.98
C MET A 1 -19.68 0.03 6.93
N PRO A 2 -20.38 -0.83 7.69
CA PRO A 2 -20.11 -2.28 7.67
C PRO A 2 -20.20 -2.91 6.28
N SER A 3 -21.19 -2.51 5.46
CA SER A 3 -21.36 -3.04 4.10
C SER A 3 -20.18 -2.72 3.18
N LEU A 4 -19.63 -1.50 3.24
CA LEU A 4 -18.45 -1.12 2.46
C LEU A 4 -17.20 -1.91 2.88
N LEU A 5 -17.05 -2.17 4.19
CA LEU A 5 -15.97 -3.00 4.71
C LEU A 5 -16.07 -4.45 4.23
N THR A 6 -17.29 -5.01 4.14
CA THR A 6 -17.51 -6.34 3.59
C THR A 6 -17.19 -6.39 2.09
N CYS A 7 -17.58 -5.37 1.31
CA CYS A 7 -17.25 -5.30 -0.11
C CYS A 7 -15.75 -5.14 -0.37
N LEU A 8 -15.02 -4.51 0.57
CA LEU A 8 -13.58 -4.29 0.44
C LEU A 8 -12.76 -5.50 0.90
N VAL A 9 -13.03 -6.02 2.10
CA VAL A 9 -12.19 -7.04 2.77
C VAL A 9 -12.91 -8.40 2.93
N GLY A 10 -13.99 -8.59 2.19
CA GLY A 10 -14.72 -9.85 2.15
C GLY A 10 -13.88 -10.98 1.57
N LYS A 11 -13.98 -12.16 2.19
CA LYS A 11 -13.27 -13.38 1.75
C LYS A 11 -13.72 -13.86 0.36
N LYS A 12 -15.03 -13.79 0.07
CA LYS A 12 -15.63 -14.20 -1.20
C LYS A 12 -16.68 -13.17 -1.57
N LEU A 13 -16.52 -12.55 -2.74
CA LEU A 13 -17.47 -11.57 -3.29
C LEU A 13 -18.22 -12.15 -4.50
N CYS A 14 -17.55 -13.02 -5.24
CA CYS A 14 -18.05 -13.68 -6.44
C CYS A 14 -18.16 -15.19 -6.22
N LYS A 15 -18.97 -15.86 -7.05
CA LYS A 15 -19.09 -17.32 -7.06
C LYS A 15 -17.82 -17.95 -7.60
N ASP A 16 -17.28 -17.36 -8.67
CA ASP A 16 -16.04 -17.77 -9.31
C ASP A 16 -14.89 -16.80 -8.98
N PRO A 17 -13.66 -17.31 -8.73
CA PRO A 17 -12.49 -16.48 -8.41
C PRO A 17 -11.92 -15.73 -9.63
N SER A 18 -12.40 -16.04 -10.85
CA SER A 18 -12.00 -15.37 -12.08
C SER A 18 -12.81 -14.12 -12.40
N GLU A 19 -13.93 -13.90 -11.70
CA GLU A 19 -14.75 -12.70 -11.90
C GLU A 19 -14.03 -11.44 -11.43
N ASN A 20 -14.36 -10.29 -12.01
CA ASN A 20 -13.71 -9.02 -11.71
C ASN A 20 -14.18 -8.43 -10.36
N HIS A 21 -13.75 -9.06 -9.28
CA HIS A 21 -13.96 -8.58 -7.92
C HIS A 21 -12.97 -7.48 -7.51
N TRP A 22 -11.92 -7.22 -8.32
CA TRP A 22 -10.92 -6.20 -8.05
C TRP A 22 -11.51 -4.79 -8.24
N ALA A 23 -12.24 -4.58 -9.34
CA ALA A 23 -12.90 -3.29 -9.62
C ALA A 23 -13.92 -2.90 -8.54
N LEU A 24 -14.65 -3.87 -8.00
CA LEU A 24 -15.58 -3.64 -6.89
C LEU A 24 -14.86 -3.20 -5.61
N ARG A 25 -13.69 -3.78 -5.33
CA ARG A 25 -12.85 -3.39 -4.18
C ARG A 25 -12.30 -1.97 -4.37
N ASP A 26 -11.85 -1.63 -5.57
CA ASP A 26 -11.37 -0.27 -5.89
C ASP A 26 -12.48 0.78 -5.75
N LEU A 27 -13.69 0.47 -6.23
CA LEU A 27 -14.86 1.33 -6.02
C LEU A 27 -15.23 1.45 -4.54
N SER A 28 -15.16 0.36 -3.78
CA SER A 28 -15.45 0.38 -2.34
C SER A 28 -14.43 1.22 -1.58
N ALA A 29 -13.15 1.14 -1.96
CA ALA A 29 -12.08 1.95 -1.39
C ALA A 29 -12.26 3.44 -1.70
N SER A 30 -12.64 3.80 -2.93
CA SER A 30 -12.91 5.19 -3.30
C SER A 30 -14.10 5.77 -2.53
N LEU A 31 -15.16 5.01 -2.33
CA LEU A 31 -16.29 5.41 -1.48
C LEU A 31 -15.87 5.61 -0.02
N ILE A 32 -15.02 4.72 0.51
CA ILE A 32 -14.47 4.87 1.87
C ILE A 32 -13.62 6.13 1.96
N LYS A 33 -12.83 6.45 0.93
CA LYS A 33 -12.07 7.71 0.86
C LYS A 33 -13.00 8.91 0.98
N THR A 34 -14.05 8.99 0.17
CA THR A 34 -15.03 10.08 0.21
C THR A 34 -15.70 10.19 1.59
N VAL A 35 -16.09 9.07 2.20
CA VAL A 35 -16.64 9.09 3.55
C VAL A 35 -15.63 9.59 4.57
N CYS A 36 -14.35 9.21 4.44
CA CYS A 36 -13.30 9.68 5.35
C CYS A 36 -12.98 11.16 5.15
N THR A 37 -13.05 11.70 3.93
CA THR A 37 -12.85 13.13 3.70
C THR A 37 -14.00 13.95 4.26
N ASP A 38 -15.24 13.51 4.05
CA ASP A 38 -16.43 14.30 4.39
C ASP A 38 -16.76 14.23 5.88
N TYR A 39 -16.51 13.07 6.50
CA TYR A 39 -16.91 12.79 7.88
C TYR A 39 -15.73 12.55 8.83
N GLY A 40 -14.50 12.52 8.34
CA GLY A 40 -13.31 12.22 9.16
C GLY A 40 -13.07 13.22 10.30
N MET A 41 -13.36 14.50 10.06
CA MET A 41 -13.22 15.57 11.07
C MET A 41 -14.26 15.44 12.18
N SER A 42 -15.48 15.04 11.84
CA SER A 42 -16.58 14.87 12.80
C SER A 42 -16.50 13.54 13.56
N TYR A 43 -15.87 12.51 12.97
CA TYR A 43 -15.81 11.16 13.52
C TYR A 43 -14.38 10.60 13.56
N HIS A 44 -13.57 11.12 14.48
CA HIS A 44 -12.18 10.65 14.66
C HIS A 44 -12.09 9.15 15.01
N THR A 45 -13.09 8.58 15.68
CA THR A 45 -13.12 7.14 16.01
C THR A 45 -13.36 6.27 14.77
N LEU A 46 -13.94 6.80 13.70
CA LEU A 46 -14.17 6.07 12.46
C LEU A 46 -12.85 5.70 11.80
N LEU A 47 -11.95 6.69 11.61
CA LEU A 47 -10.64 6.48 11.02
C LEU A 47 -9.84 5.42 11.80
N GLN A 48 -9.83 5.52 13.13
CA GLN A 48 -9.14 4.56 13.99
C GLN A 48 -9.70 3.14 13.86
N ARG A 49 -11.02 2.99 13.75
CA ARG A 49 -11.66 1.67 13.57
C ARG A 49 -11.36 1.08 12.19
N LEU A 50 -11.38 1.90 11.14
CA LEU A 50 -11.04 1.48 9.79
C LEU A 50 -9.56 1.08 9.69
N ALA A 51 -8.66 1.92 10.18
CA ALA A 51 -7.22 1.67 10.20
C ALA A 51 -6.88 0.36 10.93
N ARG A 52 -7.43 0.14 12.13
CA ARG A 52 -7.25 -1.12 12.86
C ARG A 52 -7.79 -2.33 12.10
N THR A 53 -8.93 -2.18 11.43
CA THR A 53 -9.54 -3.27 10.66
C THR A 53 -8.65 -3.65 9.49
N PHE A 54 -8.20 -2.67 8.70
CA PHE A 54 -7.33 -2.92 7.55
C PHE A 54 -5.95 -3.44 7.94
N LEU A 55 -5.33 -2.87 8.97
CA LEU A 55 -4.04 -3.34 9.46
C LEU A 55 -4.12 -4.78 9.96
N ARG A 56 -5.17 -5.12 10.73
CA ARG A 56 -5.38 -6.49 11.19
C ARG A 56 -5.54 -7.45 10.03
N THR A 57 -6.24 -7.05 8.97
CA THR A 57 -6.42 -7.92 7.81
C THR A 57 -5.17 -8.03 6.97
N LEU A 58 -4.35 -6.98 6.87
CA LEU A 58 -3.07 -6.99 6.15
C LEU A 58 -2.05 -7.93 6.82
N LEU A 59 -2.02 -7.96 8.15
CA LEU A 59 -1.07 -8.76 8.93
C LEU A 59 -1.57 -10.18 9.27
N ASP A 60 -2.78 -10.55 8.85
CA ASP A 60 -3.37 -11.86 9.16
C ASP A 60 -3.09 -12.85 8.00
N PRO A 61 -2.19 -13.84 8.20
CA PRO A 61 -1.84 -14.82 7.17
C PRO A 61 -2.97 -15.82 6.88
N SER A 62 -4.01 -15.89 7.72
CA SER A 62 -5.17 -16.74 7.50
C SER A 62 -6.17 -16.14 6.49
N LYS A 63 -6.00 -14.86 6.16
CA LYS A 63 -6.86 -14.18 5.18
C LYS A 63 -6.37 -14.48 3.76
N PRO A 64 -7.30 -14.61 2.80
CA PRO A 64 -6.93 -14.82 1.42
C PRO A 64 -6.38 -13.51 0.83
N SER A 65 -5.49 -13.61 -0.16
CA SER A 65 -4.76 -12.46 -0.71
C SER A 65 -5.69 -11.38 -1.30
N GLU A 66 -6.90 -11.73 -1.75
CA GLU A 66 -7.89 -10.74 -2.19
C GLU A 66 -8.41 -9.85 -1.03
N SER A 67 -8.42 -10.36 0.19
CA SER A 67 -8.71 -9.54 1.38
C SER A 67 -7.54 -8.61 1.71
N HIS A 68 -6.30 -9.06 1.51
CA HIS A 68 -5.11 -8.22 1.67
C HIS A 68 -5.09 -7.08 0.67
N TYR A 69 -5.44 -7.34 -0.59
CA TYR A 69 -5.62 -6.31 -1.60
C TYR A 69 -6.58 -5.19 -1.15
N GLY A 70 -7.75 -5.58 -0.65
CA GLY A 70 -8.73 -4.63 -0.14
C GLY A 70 -8.20 -3.82 1.05
N ALA A 71 -7.45 -4.47 1.94
CA ALA A 71 -6.80 -3.80 3.07
C ALA A 71 -5.75 -2.78 2.62
N ILE A 72 -4.94 -3.11 1.61
CA ILE A 72 -3.95 -2.21 0.99
C ILE A 72 -4.68 -0.98 0.45
N ARG A 73 -5.62 -1.16 -0.50
CA ARG A 73 -6.40 -0.05 -1.07
C ARG A 73 -7.11 0.79 -0.01
N GLY A 74 -7.63 0.13 1.03
CA GLY A 74 -8.26 0.78 2.18
C GLY A 74 -7.30 1.67 2.98
N LEU A 75 -6.09 1.19 3.30
CA LEU A 75 -5.08 1.96 4.04
C LEU A 75 -4.61 3.20 3.28
N PHE A 76 -4.37 3.07 1.97
CA PHE A 76 -4.01 4.20 1.12
C PHE A 76 -5.16 5.21 0.95
N SER A 77 -6.42 4.77 1.09
CA SER A 77 -7.60 5.63 1.04
C SER A 77 -7.82 6.46 2.32
N LEU A 78 -7.25 6.05 3.45
CA LEU A 78 -7.39 6.76 4.74
C LEU A 78 -6.48 8.00 4.84
N GLY A 79 -5.44 8.07 4.02
CA GLY A 79 -4.58 9.25 3.88
C GLY A 79 -3.13 9.04 4.30
N ASN A 80 -2.33 10.08 4.04
CA ASN A 80 -0.87 10.00 4.00
C ASN A 80 -0.21 9.67 5.35
N GLN A 81 -0.78 10.14 6.46
CA GLN A 81 -0.26 9.87 7.80
C GLN A 81 -0.48 8.42 8.21
N VAL A 82 -1.62 7.83 7.82
CA VAL A 82 -1.93 6.43 8.12
C VAL A 82 -0.98 5.50 7.38
N VAL A 83 -0.69 5.80 6.11
CA VAL A 83 0.31 5.07 5.32
C VAL A 83 1.69 5.13 5.99
N ARG A 84 2.13 6.33 6.41
CA ARG A 84 3.43 6.49 7.07
C ARG A 84 3.55 5.66 8.35
N VAL A 85 2.53 5.68 9.20
CA VAL A 85 2.58 5.07 10.54
C VAL A 85 2.28 3.57 10.51
N LEU A 86 1.40 3.11 9.62
CA LEU A 86 0.92 1.72 9.63
C LEU A 86 1.46 0.87 8.49
N VAL A 87 1.64 1.43 7.28
CA VAL A 87 2.03 0.63 6.11
C VAL A 87 3.55 0.47 6.07
N LEU A 88 4.31 1.56 6.17
CA LEU A 88 5.78 1.53 6.07
C LEU A 88 6.47 0.56 7.02
N PRO A 89 6.20 0.54 8.35
CA PRO A 89 6.91 -0.36 9.25
C PRO A 89 6.55 -1.83 9.05
N ASN A 90 5.38 -2.12 8.47
CA ASN A 90 4.87 -3.49 8.30
C ASN A 90 5.12 -4.05 6.89
N ILE A 91 5.70 -3.25 6.00
CA ILE A 91 5.76 -3.57 4.57
C ILE A 91 6.73 -4.70 4.27
N SER A 92 7.88 -4.74 4.96
CA SER A 92 8.89 -5.81 4.83
C SER A 92 8.32 -7.17 5.26
N THR A 93 7.58 -7.20 6.38
CA THR A 93 6.89 -8.39 6.85
C THR A 93 5.83 -8.87 5.86
N TYR A 94 5.05 -7.94 5.31
CA TYR A 94 4.03 -8.27 4.32
C TYR A 94 4.64 -8.73 2.97
N SER A 95 5.70 -8.08 2.48
CA SER A 95 6.39 -8.50 1.24
C SER A 95 6.92 -9.92 1.37
N SER A 96 7.58 -10.24 2.48
CA SER A 96 8.11 -11.59 2.73
C SER A 96 7.00 -12.64 2.71
N PHE A 97 5.85 -12.31 3.33
CA PHE A 97 4.67 -13.18 3.35
C PHE A 97 4.07 -13.36 1.94
N ALA A 98 3.87 -12.28 1.19
CA ALA A 98 3.28 -12.33 -0.15
C ALA A 98 4.20 -13.01 -1.17
N GLU A 99 5.52 -12.82 -1.05
CA GLU A 99 6.52 -13.53 -1.87
C GLU A 99 6.48 -15.04 -1.62
N ALA A 100 6.30 -15.48 -0.36
CA ALA A 100 6.12 -16.89 -0.04
C ALA A 100 4.83 -17.47 -0.64
N GLU A 101 3.74 -16.70 -0.65
CA GLU A 101 2.47 -17.09 -1.27
C GLU A 101 2.59 -17.19 -2.80
N MET A 102 3.38 -16.31 -3.43
CA MET A 102 3.67 -16.34 -4.87
C MET A 102 4.37 -17.63 -5.33
N VAL A 103 5.24 -18.20 -4.50
CA VAL A 103 5.97 -19.45 -4.80
C VAL A 103 5.11 -20.70 -4.56
N SER A 104 3.93 -20.54 -3.96
CA SER A 104 3.03 -21.67 -3.68
C SER A 104 2.49 -22.34 -4.96
N ASN A 105 2.17 -23.64 -4.86
CA ASN A 105 1.70 -24.47 -5.99
C ASN A 105 0.34 -24.07 -6.58
N ASN A 106 -0.38 -23.11 -5.97
CA ASN A 106 -1.72 -22.72 -6.42
C ASN A 106 -1.64 -21.53 -7.38
N PRO A 107 -1.93 -21.69 -8.68
CA PRO A 107 -1.74 -20.62 -9.67
C PRO A 107 -2.65 -19.41 -9.41
N ILE A 108 -3.84 -19.61 -8.85
CA ILE A 108 -4.81 -18.54 -8.55
C ILE A 108 -4.33 -17.68 -7.38
N SER A 109 -3.82 -18.30 -6.31
CA SER A 109 -3.30 -17.61 -5.13
C SER A 109 -1.97 -16.93 -5.46
N SER A 110 -1.09 -17.57 -6.24
CA SER A 110 0.14 -16.96 -6.74
C SER A 110 -0.13 -15.70 -7.56
N GLN A 111 -1.09 -15.75 -8.50
CA GLN A 111 -1.48 -14.59 -9.31
C GLN A 111 -2.12 -13.47 -8.46
N SER A 112 -2.90 -13.84 -7.45
CA SER A 112 -3.54 -12.88 -6.53
C SER A 112 -2.53 -12.19 -5.62
N ALA A 113 -1.57 -12.94 -5.07
CA ALA A 113 -0.47 -12.41 -4.28
C ALA A 113 0.40 -11.45 -5.10
N LYS A 114 0.74 -11.83 -6.33
CA LYS A 114 1.44 -10.94 -7.28
C LYS A 114 0.67 -9.65 -7.50
N LYS A 115 -0.63 -9.74 -7.78
CA LYS A 115 -1.49 -8.56 -7.97
C LYS A 115 -1.49 -7.64 -6.75
N CYS A 116 -1.41 -8.19 -5.54
CA CYS A 116 -1.32 -7.41 -4.31
C CYS A 116 0.00 -6.65 -4.20
N LEU A 117 1.13 -7.30 -4.51
CA LEU A 117 2.44 -6.66 -4.51
C LEU A 117 2.52 -5.54 -5.56
N ASP A 118 2.05 -5.80 -6.78
CA ASP A 118 2.03 -4.80 -7.86
C ASP A 118 1.15 -3.58 -7.46
N THR A 119 0.03 -3.84 -6.77
CA THR A 119 -0.86 -2.76 -6.31
C THR A 119 -0.26 -1.98 -5.15
N LEU A 120 0.48 -2.66 -4.28
CA LEU A 120 1.21 -2.05 -3.19
C LEU A 120 2.29 -1.12 -3.73
N SER A 121 3.10 -1.57 -4.69
CA SER A 121 4.16 -0.76 -5.32
C SER A 121 3.58 0.43 -6.09
N GLU A 122 2.48 0.25 -6.83
CA GLU A 122 1.76 1.35 -7.49
C GLU A 122 1.24 2.39 -6.48
N SER A 123 0.57 1.94 -5.41
CA SER A 123 -0.02 2.83 -4.40
C SER A 123 1.05 3.61 -3.64
N LEU A 124 2.18 2.95 -3.36
CA LEU A 124 3.40 3.53 -2.82
C LEU A 124 3.97 4.62 -3.74
N ALA A 125 4.04 4.39 -5.05
CA ALA A 125 4.50 5.39 -6.02
C ALA A 125 3.60 6.63 -6.05
N VAL A 126 2.27 6.43 -6.04
CA VAL A 126 1.31 7.55 -5.96
C VAL A 126 1.47 8.33 -4.65
N TYR A 127 1.68 7.62 -3.54
CA TYR A 127 1.93 8.25 -2.25
C TYR A 127 3.18 9.14 -2.28
N ALA A 128 4.30 8.64 -2.81
CA ALA A 128 5.54 9.42 -2.95
C ALA A 128 5.34 10.70 -3.78
N LYS A 129 4.61 10.61 -4.90
CA LYS A 129 4.25 11.77 -5.74
C LYS A 129 3.42 12.81 -4.98
N SER A 130 2.43 12.38 -4.20
CA SER A 130 1.56 13.29 -3.44
C SER A 130 2.31 14.10 -2.38
N LEU A 131 3.38 13.53 -1.81
CA LEU A 131 4.24 14.22 -0.86
C LEU A 131 5.13 15.26 -1.54
N LEU A 132 5.59 15.00 -2.76
CA LEU A 132 6.40 15.95 -3.52
C LEU A 132 5.61 17.18 -3.93
N SER A 133 4.39 17.02 -4.44
CA SER A 133 3.51 18.16 -4.74
C SER A 133 3.23 19.02 -3.51
N SER A 134 3.20 18.38 -2.33
CA SER A 134 3.03 19.09 -1.04
C SER A 134 4.31 19.86 -0.67
N ASN A 135 5.50 19.27 -0.83
CA ASN A 135 6.79 19.90 -0.52
C ASN A 135 7.18 21.03 -1.50
N VAL A 136 6.79 20.95 -2.77
CA VAL A 136 7.07 21.99 -3.78
C VAL A 136 6.39 23.33 -3.43
N SER A 137 5.37 23.31 -2.58
CA SER A 137 4.73 24.53 -2.08
C SER A 137 5.51 25.21 -0.95
N ASP A 138 6.51 24.55 -0.35
CA ASP A 138 7.19 24.99 0.89
C ASP A 138 8.71 25.26 0.73
N SER A 139 9.31 25.13 -0.46
CA SER A 139 10.77 25.31 -0.59
C SER A 139 11.23 25.93 -1.92
N ASN A 140 11.26 27.26 -1.97
CA ASN A 140 12.23 28.03 -2.75
C ASN A 140 13.48 28.28 -1.87
N HIS A 141 14.40 27.31 -1.76
CA HIS A 141 15.84 27.58 -1.56
C HIS A 141 16.66 26.27 -1.65
N ASP A 142 17.65 26.33 -2.53
CA ASP A 142 18.97 25.67 -2.54
C ASP A 142 19.19 24.15 -2.74
N SER A 143 19.80 23.91 -3.91
CA SER A 143 21.09 23.25 -4.19
C SER A 143 21.26 21.75 -3.96
N ALA A 144 21.34 21.07 -5.12
CA ALA A 144 22.40 20.15 -5.56
C ALA A 144 23.22 19.37 -4.51
N SER A 145 23.16 18.03 -4.62
CA SER A 145 24.32 17.15 -4.40
C SER A 145 24.22 15.85 -5.21
N SER A 146 25.42 15.32 -5.48
CA SER A 146 25.94 14.45 -6.54
C SER A 146 25.69 12.92 -6.45
N PRO A 147 26.10 12.12 -7.47
CA PRO A 147 25.59 10.77 -7.80
C PRO A 147 26.19 9.54 -7.07
N SER A 148 26.66 9.64 -5.82
CA SER A 148 27.40 8.55 -5.15
C SER A 148 26.63 7.71 -4.12
N GLU A 149 25.36 7.99 -3.81
CA GLU A 149 24.60 7.31 -2.73
C GLU A 149 23.91 5.99 -3.16
N SER A 150 23.93 5.66 -4.45
CA SER A 150 23.02 4.65 -5.03
C SER A 150 23.20 3.19 -4.59
N SER A 151 24.32 2.76 -3.98
CA SER A 151 24.49 1.36 -3.53
C SER A 151 24.08 1.13 -2.07
N GLU A 152 24.38 2.07 -1.17
CA GLU A 152 23.94 2.00 0.23
C GLU A 152 22.43 2.24 0.35
N GLU A 153 21.90 3.15 -0.47
CA GLU A 153 20.47 3.39 -0.58
C GLU A 153 19.70 2.14 -0.98
N ARG A 154 20.20 1.37 -1.94
CA ARG A 154 19.59 0.10 -2.37
C ARG A 154 19.59 -0.97 -1.28
N SER A 155 20.69 -1.10 -0.53
CA SER A 155 20.79 -2.10 0.54
C SER A 155 19.83 -1.79 1.70
N LYS A 156 19.69 -0.50 2.06
CA LYS A 156 18.73 -0.04 3.05
C LYS A 156 17.29 -0.10 2.53
N LEU A 157 17.05 0.23 1.26
CA LEU A 157 15.75 0.07 0.60
C LEU A 157 15.26 -1.39 0.71
N ASN A 158 16.13 -2.34 0.36
CA ASN A 158 15.84 -3.77 0.45
C ASN A 158 15.51 -4.20 1.88
N SER A 159 16.22 -3.65 2.88
CA SER A 159 15.94 -3.96 4.29
C SER A 159 14.57 -3.46 4.77
N VAL A 160 14.12 -2.31 4.25
CA VAL A 160 12.88 -1.66 4.69
C VAL A 160 11.67 -2.08 3.88
N LEU A 161 11.81 -2.22 2.56
CA LEU A 161 10.71 -2.48 1.62
C LEU A 161 10.62 -3.95 1.17
N GLY A 162 11.66 -4.75 1.37
CA GLY A 162 11.75 -6.11 0.83
C GLY A 162 12.30 -6.15 -0.59
N SER A 163 12.78 -7.31 -1.02
CA SER A 163 13.46 -7.52 -2.31
C SER A 163 12.57 -7.19 -3.51
N TYR A 164 11.32 -7.68 -3.53
CA TYR A 164 10.44 -7.51 -4.68
C TYR A 164 10.03 -6.05 -4.90
N ILE A 165 9.60 -5.37 -3.84
CA ILE A 165 9.14 -3.99 -3.91
C ILE A 165 10.31 -3.07 -4.28
N SER A 166 11.50 -3.35 -3.76
CA SER A 166 12.69 -2.57 -4.08
C SER A 166 13.12 -2.72 -5.54
N GLU A 167 13.04 -3.93 -6.10
CA GLU A 167 13.30 -4.15 -7.54
C GLU A 167 12.25 -3.46 -8.43
N GLU A 168 10.98 -3.48 -8.02
CA GLU A 168 9.90 -2.83 -8.76
C GLU A 168 9.97 -1.29 -8.70
N ILE A 169 10.41 -0.75 -7.57
CA ILE A 169 10.69 0.68 -7.41
C ILE A 169 11.90 1.11 -8.27
N LEU A 170 12.94 0.28 -8.37
CA LEU A 170 14.12 0.59 -9.20
C LEU A 170 13.81 0.63 -10.71
N LYS A 171 12.77 -0.08 -11.16
CA LYS A 171 12.26 0.02 -12.55
C LYS A 171 11.54 1.35 -12.81
N THR A 172 11.07 2.01 -11.75
CA THR A 172 10.38 3.29 -11.86
C THR A 172 11.42 4.43 -11.91
N PRO A 173 11.33 5.39 -12.84
CA PRO A 173 12.32 6.46 -13.02
C PRO A 173 12.47 7.40 -11.80
N GLU A 174 11.60 7.27 -10.82
CA GLU A 174 11.53 8.09 -9.60
C GLU A 174 12.27 7.48 -8.39
N SER A 175 13.19 6.53 -8.60
CA SER A 175 13.92 5.83 -7.53
C SER A 175 14.62 6.75 -6.51
N ALA A 176 15.10 7.92 -6.94
CA ALA A 176 15.71 8.93 -6.06
C ALA A 176 14.74 9.53 -5.01
N LEU A 177 13.43 9.45 -5.26
CA LEU A 177 12.39 10.03 -4.39
C LEU A 177 12.14 9.15 -3.15
N TRP A 178 12.44 7.86 -3.25
CA TRP A 178 12.28 6.88 -2.18
C TRP A 178 13.36 6.98 -1.11
N ALA A 179 14.61 7.18 -1.55
CA ALA A 179 15.76 7.36 -0.66
C ALA A 179 15.61 8.61 0.22
N ARG A 180 15.09 9.73 -0.30
CA ARG A 180 14.89 10.94 0.53
C ARG A 180 13.80 10.80 1.59
N PHE A 181 12.83 9.92 1.38
CA PHE A 181 11.67 9.77 2.26
C PHE A 181 11.89 8.75 3.39
N LEU A 182 12.62 7.65 3.13
CA LEU A 182 12.94 6.65 4.15
C LEU A 182 13.98 7.11 5.17
N TYR A 183 14.71 8.19 4.87
CA TYR A 183 15.85 8.69 5.64
C TYR A 183 15.54 9.95 6.48
N LYS A 184 14.27 10.37 6.57
CA LYS A 184 13.84 11.57 7.31
C LYS A 184 12.79 11.28 8.38
#